data_AF-A0A836MCG3-F1
#
_entry.id   AF-A0A836MCG3-F1
#
_cell.length_a   1.000
_cell.length_b   1.000
_cell.length_c   1.000
_cell.angle_alpha   90.00
_cell.angle_beta   90.00
_cell.angle_gamma   90.00
#
_symmetry.space_group_name_H-M   'P 1'
#
loop_
_entity.id
_entity.type
_entity.pdbx_description
1 polymer ?
#
loop_
_entity_poly.entity_id
_entity_poly.type
_entity_poly.pdbx_seq_one_letter_code
_entity_poly.pdbx_strand_id
1 'polypeptide(L)'
;MNFFDILGRVAKAISRSVGNSMENHIIELWNKLKHLDNDRFISFINSKDTLNTQVYISVLSIYSKSINSYYDFIYTIGKTKYNKDEIIRGTLRICKSNIIQLSNKREMNEIRQIANKFATEFS
;
A
#
# COMPACT_ATOMS: atom_id res chain seq x y z
N MET A 1 -16.94 -30.84 -21.13
CA MET A 1 -16.37 -29.81 -20.22
C MET A 1 -14.87 -30.07 -20.13
N ASN A 2 -14.04 -29.15 -20.63
CA ASN A 2 -12.63 -29.43 -20.89
C ASN A 2 -11.78 -29.25 -19.63
N PHE A 3 -10.81 -30.16 -19.42
CA PHE A 3 -9.84 -30.15 -18.33
C PHE A 3 -9.10 -28.80 -18.16
N PHE A 4 -8.86 -28.09 -19.28
CA PHE A 4 -8.29 -26.74 -19.29
C PHE A 4 -9.21 -25.67 -18.67
N ASP A 5 -10.53 -25.83 -18.76
CA ASP A 5 -11.48 -24.91 -18.11
C ASP A 5 -11.44 -25.07 -16.59
N ILE A 6 -11.16 -26.29 -16.10
CA ILE A 6 -11.03 -26.59 -14.67
C ILE A 6 -9.75 -25.97 -14.12
N LEU A 7 -8.61 -26.13 -14.81
CA LEU A 7 -7.35 -25.49 -14.42
C LEU A 7 -7.44 -23.96 -14.45
N GLY A 8 -8.08 -23.39 -15.47
CA GLY A 8 -8.32 -21.95 -15.54
C GLY A 8 -9.23 -21.43 -14.42
N ARG A 9 -10.25 -22.21 -14.03
CA ARG A 9 -11.13 -21.88 -12.88
C ARG A 9 -10.40 -22.02 -11.54
N VAL A 10 -9.57 -23.03 -11.37
CA VAL A 10 -8.75 -23.25 -10.17
C VAL A 10 -7.68 -22.17 -10.04
N ALA A 11 -6.96 -21.83 -11.12
CA ALA A 11 -6.01 -20.72 -11.14
C ALA A 11 -6.69 -19.37 -10.84
N LYS A 12 -7.88 -19.13 -11.38
CA LYS A 12 -8.70 -17.95 -11.03
C LYS A 12 -9.17 -17.99 -9.57
N ALA A 13 -9.55 -19.15 -9.04
CA ALA A 13 -9.98 -19.30 -7.65
C ALA A 13 -8.82 -19.07 -6.67
N ILE A 14 -7.63 -19.61 -6.97
CA ILE A 14 -6.39 -19.40 -6.21
C ILE A 14 -5.98 -17.93 -6.30
N SER A 15 -5.95 -17.34 -7.50
CA SER A 15 -5.63 -15.92 -7.69
C SER A 15 -6.61 -15.00 -6.94
N ARG A 16 -7.91 -15.32 -6.95
CA ARG A 16 -8.93 -14.59 -6.17
C ARG A 16 -8.78 -14.80 -4.66
N SER A 17 -8.44 -16.01 -4.22
CA SER A 17 -8.22 -16.32 -2.80
C SER A 17 -6.99 -15.60 -2.25
N VAL A 18 -5.88 -15.63 -2.99
CA VAL A 18 -4.65 -14.90 -2.68
C VAL A 18 -4.91 -13.39 -2.73
N GLY A 19 -5.61 -12.89 -3.75
CA GLY A 19 -6.01 -11.49 -3.85
C GLY A 19 -6.85 -11.04 -2.65
N ASN A 20 -7.86 -11.82 -2.27
CA ASN A 20 -8.71 -11.52 -1.11
C ASN A 20 -7.92 -11.51 0.21
N SER A 21 -6.96 -12.43 0.38
CA SER A 21 -6.09 -12.48 1.55
C SER A 21 -5.15 -11.27 1.60
N MET A 22 -4.54 -10.91 0.47
CA MET A 22 -3.68 -9.73 0.37
C MET A 22 -4.46 -8.43 0.61
N GLU A 23 -5.67 -8.29 0.05
CA GLU A 23 -6.54 -7.16 0.34
C GLU A 23 -6.87 -7.06 1.83
N ASN A 24 -7.24 -8.18 2.48
CA ASN A 24 -7.52 -8.19 3.92
C ASN A 24 -6.28 -7.78 4.72
N HIS A 25 -5.09 -8.26 4.33
CA HIS A 25 -3.84 -7.87 4.97
C HIS A 25 -3.55 -6.37 4.80
N ILE A 26 -3.79 -5.81 3.61
CA ILE A 26 -3.65 -4.37 3.34
C ILE A 26 -4.62 -3.56 4.20
N ILE A 27 -5.90 -3.97 4.27
CA ILE A 27 -6.92 -3.31 5.11
C ILE A 27 -6.53 -3.37 6.59
N GLU A 28 -6.11 -4.53 7.08
CA GLU A 28 -5.70 -4.72 8.47
C GLU A 28 -4.49 -3.85 8.80
N LEU A 29 -3.47 -3.84 7.93
CA LEU A 29 -2.29 -3.03 8.09
C LEU A 29 -2.65 -1.54 8.06
N TRP A 30 -3.49 -1.11 7.12
CA TRP A 30 -3.98 0.27 7.03
C TRP A 30 -4.66 0.70 8.33
N ASN A 31 -5.58 -0.11 8.86
CA ASN A 31 -6.31 0.20 10.08
C ASN A 31 -5.40 0.26 11.32
N LYS A 32 -4.37 -0.58 11.39
CA LYS A 32 -3.36 -0.52 12.46
C LYS A 32 -2.51 0.74 12.38
N LEU A 33 -2.18 1.18 11.17
CA LEU A 33 -1.22 2.26 10.93
C LEU A 33 -1.87 3.65 10.94
N LYS A 34 -3.10 3.80 10.44
CA LYS A 34 -3.76 5.11 10.28
C LYS A 34 -3.93 5.91 11.58
N HIS A 35 -3.71 5.30 12.75
CA HIS A 35 -3.75 5.95 14.05
C HIS A 35 -2.38 6.12 14.75
N LEU A 36 -1.29 5.59 14.19
CA LEU A 36 0.05 5.75 14.77
C LEU A 36 0.63 7.16 14.60
N ASP A 37 1.38 7.66 15.57
CA ASP A 37 2.15 8.90 15.39
C ASP A 37 3.33 8.69 14.41
N ASN A 38 3.84 9.79 13.85
CA ASN A 38 4.89 9.77 12.82
C ASN A 38 6.21 9.17 13.34
N ASP A 39 6.52 9.29 14.64
CA ASP A 39 7.77 8.76 15.21
C ASP A 39 7.73 7.23 15.29
N ARG A 40 6.60 6.64 15.71
CA ARG A 40 6.37 5.20 15.68
C ARG A 40 6.41 4.65 14.25
N PHE A 41 5.91 5.42 13.28
CA PHE A 41 6.02 5.06 11.86
C PHE A 41 7.46 5.01 11.37
N ILE A 42 8.23 6.06 11.66
CA ILE A 42 9.65 6.12 11.26
C ILE A 42 10.40 4.95 11.89
N SER A 43 10.16 4.67 13.18
CA SER A 43 10.72 3.51 13.88
C SER A 43 10.33 2.20 13.20
N PHE A 44 9.05 2.01 12.85
CA PHE A 44 8.59 0.84 12.12
C PHE A 44 9.31 0.66 10.77
N ILE A 45 9.40 1.71 9.95
CA ILE A 45 10.08 1.65 8.65
C ILE A 45 11.56 1.31 8.85
N ASN A 46 12.23 1.97 9.79
CA ASN A 46 13.65 1.77 10.08
C ASN A 46 13.95 0.37 10.67
N SER A 47 12.98 -0.26 11.33
CA SER A 47 13.09 -1.62 11.85
C SER A 47 13.05 -2.70 10.77
N LYS A 48 12.57 -2.39 9.56
CA LYS A 48 12.57 -3.35 8.45
C LYS A 48 13.95 -3.42 7.83
N ASP A 49 14.36 -4.60 7.38
CA ASP A 49 15.64 -4.78 6.68
C ASP A 49 15.57 -4.38 5.20
N THR A 50 14.38 -4.49 4.61
CA THR A 50 14.15 -4.22 3.18
C THR A 50 12.86 -3.43 2.95
N LEU A 51 12.84 -2.61 1.91
CA LEU A 51 11.61 -2.02 1.38
C LEU A 51 10.71 -3.09 0.77
N ASN A 52 9.51 -3.25 1.31
CA ASN A 52 8.54 -4.25 0.87
C ASN A 52 7.11 -3.68 0.90
N THR A 53 6.12 -4.50 0.54
CA THR A 53 4.71 -4.09 0.51
C THR A 53 4.23 -3.48 1.81
N GLN A 54 4.66 -4.00 2.97
CA GLN A 54 4.25 -3.45 4.26
C GLN A 54 4.76 -2.02 4.43
N VAL A 55 6.03 -1.77 4.12
CA VAL A 55 6.64 -0.43 4.17
C VAL A 55 5.89 0.55 3.26
N TYR A 56 5.60 0.16 2.02
CA TYR A 56 4.93 1.04 1.08
C TYR A 56 3.48 1.37 1.48
N ILE A 57 2.74 0.41 2.04
CA ILE A 57 1.41 0.67 2.61
C ILE A 57 1.52 1.59 3.84
N SER A 58 2.58 1.45 4.65
CA SER A 58 2.83 2.38 5.76
C SER A 58 3.09 3.80 5.28
N VAL A 59 3.89 3.96 4.22
CA VAL A 59 4.18 5.27 3.62
C VAL A 59 2.89 5.91 3.09
N LEU A 60 2.02 5.13 2.46
CA LEU A 60 0.72 5.62 2.00
C LEU A 60 -0.18 6.08 3.17
N SER A 61 -0.10 5.41 4.32
CA SER A 61 -0.82 5.82 5.54
C SER A 61 -0.24 7.07 6.19
N ILE A 62 1.07 7.33 6.07
CA ILE A 62 1.66 8.61 6.49
C ILE A 62 1.14 9.73 5.57
N TYR A 63 1.15 9.49 4.26
CA TYR A 63 0.66 10.45 3.28
C TYR A 63 -0.81 10.82 3.51
N SER A 64 -1.68 9.88 3.92
CA SER A 64 -3.07 10.21 4.23
C SER A 64 -3.24 11.20 5.39
N LYS A 65 -2.28 11.26 6.33
CA LYS A 65 -2.29 12.21 7.45
C LYS A 65 -1.72 13.57 7.07
N SER A 66 -0.71 13.56 6.21
CA SER A 66 -0.05 14.76 5.68
C SER A 66 -0.65 15.19 4.34
N ILE A 67 -1.91 14.83 4.05
CA ILE A 67 -2.54 15.02 2.73
C ILE A 67 -2.66 16.49 2.29
N ASN A 68 -2.53 17.41 3.24
CA ASN A 68 -2.55 18.86 3.02
C ASN A 68 -1.16 19.51 3.15
N SER A 69 -0.11 18.71 3.43
CA SER A 69 1.24 19.19 3.65
C SER A 69 2.25 18.25 3.02
N TYR A 70 2.53 18.51 1.73
CA TYR A 70 3.59 17.84 0.98
C TYR A 70 4.94 17.89 1.74
N TYR A 71 5.27 19.06 2.31
CA TYR A 71 6.53 19.24 3.05
C TYR A 71 6.60 18.38 4.31
N ASP A 72 5.51 18.24 5.07
CA ASP A 72 5.50 17.37 6.26
C ASP A 72 5.65 15.89 5.88
N PHE A 73 5.05 15.48 4.77
CA PHE A 73 5.22 14.12 4.24
C PHE A 73 6.68 13.88 3.84
N ILE A 74 7.26 14.75 3.00
CA ILE A 74 8.66 14.62 2.53
C ILE A 74 9.65 14.66 3.70
N TYR A 75 9.39 15.54 4.67
CA TYR A 75 10.20 15.63 5.88
C TYR A 75 10.13 14.34 6.70
N THR A 76 8.92 13.77 6.88
CA THR A 76 8.72 12.53 7.63
C THR A 76 9.42 11.34 6.98
N ILE A 77 9.26 11.14 5.65
CA ILE A 77 9.96 10.07 4.95
C ILE A 77 11.48 10.28 4.93
N GLY A 78 11.93 11.54 4.96
CA GLY A 78 13.35 11.90 4.99
C GLY A 78 14.07 11.52 6.28
N LYS A 79 13.33 11.19 7.35
CA LYS A 79 13.87 10.67 8.61
C LYS A 79 14.08 9.15 8.59
N THR A 80 13.66 8.47 7.51
CA THR A 80 13.87 7.03 7.37
C THR A 80 15.28 6.72 6.89
N LYS A 81 15.79 5.51 7.19
CA LYS A 81 17.12 5.05 6.77
C LYS A 81 17.24 4.79 5.26
N TYR A 82 16.13 4.85 4.53
CA TYR A 82 16.05 4.54 3.11
C TYR A 82 16.05 5.79 2.25
N ASN A 83 16.45 5.63 0.99
CA ASN A 83 16.38 6.71 0.02
C ASN A 83 14.92 7.09 -0.27
N LYS A 84 14.62 8.39 -0.24
CA LYS A 84 13.27 8.93 -0.46
C LYS A 84 12.69 8.55 -1.83
N ASP A 85 13.49 8.60 -2.88
CA ASP A 85 13.03 8.28 -4.25
C ASP A 85 12.76 6.78 -4.42
N GLU A 86 13.48 5.91 -3.70
CA GLU A 86 13.18 4.48 -3.66
C GLU A 86 11.86 4.20 -2.95
N ILE A 87 11.62 4.87 -1.81
CA ILE A 87 10.34 4.79 -1.09
C ILE A 87 9.19 5.25 -1.98
N ILE A 88 9.31 6.42 -2.62
CA ILE A 88 8.26 7.00 -3.47
C ILE A 88 7.99 6.07 -4.66
N ARG A 89 9.04 5.63 -5.38
CA ARG A 89 8.87 4.73 -6.54
C ARG A 89 8.24 3.40 -6.15
N GLY A 90 8.63 2.82 -5.01
CA GLY A 90 8.02 1.58 -4.50
C GLY A 90 6.56 1.78 -4.12
N THR A 91 6.24 2.90 -3.48
CA THR A 91 4.87 3.26 -3.09
C THR A 91 3.98 3.50 -4.32
N LEU A 92 4.50 4.17 -5.36
CA LEU A 92 3.80 4.35 -6.64
C LEU A 92 3.45 3.01 -7.31
N ARG A 93 4.37 2.04 -7.31
CA ARG A 93 4.10 0.70 -7.88
C ARG A 93 2.93 0.02 -7.18
N ILE A 94 2.85 0.14 -5.85
CA ILE A 94 1.75 -0.43 -5.08
C ILE A 94 0.44 0.31 -5.35
N CYS A 95 0.47 1.65 -5.41
CA CYS A 95 -0.70 2.47 -5.73
C CYS A 95 -1.31 2.08 -7.08
N LYS A 96 -0.47 1.83 -8.08
CA LYS A 96 -0.90 1.41 -9.43
C LYS A 96 -1.22 -0.09 -9.55
N SER A 97 -1.13 -0.87 -8.47
CA SER A 97 -1.38 -2.31 -8.51
C SER A 97 -2.86 -2.66 -8.59
N ASN A 98 -3.18 -3.75 -9.30
CA ASN A 98 -4.55 -4.24 -9.45
C ASN A 98 -5.22 -4.58 -8.11
N ILE A 99 -4.45 -4.97 -7.10
CA ILE A 99 -4.96 -5.30 -5.75
C ILE A 99 -5.61 -4.08 -5.10
N ILE A 100 -5.10 -2.87 -5.36
CA ILE A 100 -5.70 -1.63 -4.85
C ILE A 100 -6.75 -1.10 -5.83
N GLN A 101 -6.42 -1.06 -7.12
CA GLN A 101 -7.24 -0.40 -8.13
C GLN A 101 -8.55 -1.13 -8.44
N LEU A 102 -8.53 -2.46 -8.44
CA LEU A 102 -9.67 -3.30 -8.82
C LEU A 102 -10.41 -3.93 -7.63
N SER A 103 -10.03 -3.60 -6.39
CA SER A 103 -10.74 -4.14 -5.22
C SER A 103 -12.19 -3.67 -5.20
N ASN A 104 -13.09 -4.55 -4.76
CA ASN A 104 -14.51 -4.23 -4.58
C ASN A 104 -14.88 -4.05 -3.09
N LYS A 105 -13.92 -4.15 -2.17
CA LYS A 105 -14.17 -3.98 -0.73
C LYS A 105 -14.36 -2.51 -0.37
N ARG A 106 -15.32 -2.23 0.51
CA ARG A 106 -15.65 -0.86 0.92
C ARG A 106 -14.47 -0.17 1.59
N GLU A 107 -13.76 -0.89 2.45
CA GLU A 107 -12.58 -0.41 3.19
C GLU A 107 -11.42 -0.05 2.27
N MET A 108 -11.32 -0.70 1.11
CA MET A 108 -10.31 -0.37 0.09
C MET A 108 -10.62 0.93 -0.65
N ASN A 109 -11.84 1.48 -0.57
CA ASN A 109 -12.17 2.73 -1.25
C ASN A 109 -11.38 3.91 -0.71
N GLU A 110 -11.22 4.01 0.62
CA GLU A 110 -10.39 5.03 1.27
C GLU A 110 -8.94 4.90 0.78
N ILE A 111 -8.38 3.69 0.85
CA ILE A 111 -7.01 3.39 0.44
C ILE A 111 -6.80 3.74 -1.03
N ARG A 112 -7.76 3.43 -1.90
CA ARG A 112 -7.72 3.74 -3.34
C ARG A 112 -7.76 5.24 -3.61
N GLN A 113 -8.58 5.99 -2.89
CA GLN A 113 -8.65 7.45 -3.03
C GLN A 113 -7.30 8.09 -2.67
N ILE A 114 -6.69 7.67 -1.55
CA ILE A 114 -5.37 8.14 -1.14
C ILE A 114 -4.29 7.71 -2.15
N ALA A 115 -4.32 6.45 -2.59
CA ALA A 115 -3.39 5.92 -3.60
C ALA A 115 -3.46 6.70 -4.91
N ASN A 116 -4.66 7.07 -5.36
CA ASN A 116 -4.85 7.87 -6.56
C ASN A 116 -4.31 9.28 -6.38
N LYS A 117 -4.55 9.92 -5.23
CA LYS A 117 -3.99 11.24 -4.96
C LYS A 117 -2.46 11.22 -4.91
N PHE A 118 -1.89 10.24 -4.22
CA PHE A 118 -0.44 10.02 -4.19
C PHE A 118 0.12 9.79 -5.60
N ALA A 119 -0.53 8.96 -6.41
CA ALA A 119 -0.11 8.70 -7.78
C ALA A 119 -0.17 9.94 -8.66
N THR A 120 -1.13 10.84 -8.47
CA THR A 120 -1.22 12.09 -9.23
C THR A 120 -0.12 13.08 -8.83
N GLU A 121 0.19 13.20 -7.54
CA GLU A 121 1.19 14.17 -7.06
C GLU A 121 2.64 13.77 -7.32
N PHE A 122 2.92 12.47 -7.44
CA PHE A 122 4.29 11.93 -7.53
C PHE A 122 4.61 11.22 -8.85
N SER A 123 3.70 11.20 -9.84
CA SER A 123 3.93 10.59 -11.15
C SER A 123 4.39 11.59 -12.21
#